data_AF-A0A7R9YU32-F1
#
_entry.id   AF-A0A7R9YU32-F1
#
_cell.length_a   1.000
_cell.length_b   1.000
_cell.length_c   1.000
_cell.angle_alpha   90.00
_cell.angle_beta   90.00
_cell.angle_gamma   90.00
#
_symmetry.space_group_name_H-M   'P 1'
#
loop_
_entity.id
_entity.type
_entity.pdbx_description
1 polymer ?
#
loop_
_entity_poly.entity_id
_entity_poly.type
_entity_poly.pdbx_seq_one_letter_code
_entity_poly.pdbx_strand_id
1 'polypeptide(L)'
;MEIETKKLTRALVREVGEDVPLARVLDEGSDWKGRREQVIALKEQVRQLKMAQGIPVPESRNEAAAKKAIGKISSNRSAEVEKLAGELAAVRADFESMTSKYASAISRRKVLEAELSNFKDKVTVILEKSVNDDKLIAALRAEVNSLRKGDKLPDHPASSGRSINAGSAGVMDEETWQELVGLRRRVRELEGHIDRQEQIVLALSRGSGAAGGAGSGSQAPPSAPVRASVHHKDELAREQIMRLREIERAGGTS
;
A
#
# COMPACT_ATOMS: atom_id res chain seq x y z
N MET A 1 -26.04 -39.60 63.69
CA MET A 1 -26.95 -39.68 62.53
C MET A 1 -28.25 -38.92 62.77
N GLU A 2 -29.20 -39.39 63.59
CA GLU A 2 -30.51 -38.70 63.74
C GLU A 2 -30.44 -37.26 64.29
N ILE A 3 -29.50 -36.96 65.19
CA ILE A 3 -29.34 -35.61 65.74
C ILE A 3 -28.82 -34.65 64.66
N GLU A 4 -27.98 -35.14 63.76
CA GLU A 4 -27.36 -34.38 62.69
C GLU A 4 -28.35 -34.13 61.54
N THR A 5 -29.15 -35.13 61.19
CA THR A 5 -30.25 -34.95 60.23
C THR A 5 -31.25 -33.92 60.73
N LYS A 6 -31.66 -33.98 62.01
CA LYS A 6 -32.55 -32.96 62.62
C LYS A 6 -31.95 -31.55 62.59
N LYS A 7 -30.64 -31.42 62.81
CA LYS A 7 -29.93 -30.13 62.71
C LYS A 7 -29.90 -29.59 61.28
N LEU A 8 -29.60 -30.45 60.31
CA LEU A 8 -29.60 -30.11 58.88
C LEU A 8 -30.99 -29.72 58.38
N THR A 9 -32.03 -30.48 58.75
CA THR A 9 -33.42 -30.15 58.43
C THR A 9 -33.81 -28.80 59.02
N ARG A 10 -33.42 -28.51 60.27
CA ARG A 10 -33.72 -27.22 60.91
C ARG A 10 -32.96 -26.05 60.28
N ALA A 11 -31.72 -26.27 59.81
CA ALA A 11 -30.98 -25.28 59.05
C ALA A 11 -31.65 -24.99 57.70
N LEU A 12 -32.06 -26.04 56.96
CA LEU A 12 -32.79 -25.91 55.69
C LEU A 12 -34.13 -25.19 55.87
N VAL A 13 -34.91 -25.52 56.91
CA VAL A 13 -36.15 -24.80 57.22
C VAL A 13 -35.89 -23.31 57.49
N ARG A 14 -34.80 -22.94 58.18
CA ARG A 14 -34.45 -21.52 58.38
C ARG A 14 -34.08 -20.81 57.08
N GLU A 15 -33.37 -21.49 56.18
CA GLU A 15 -32.97 -20.94 54.88
C GLU A 15 -34.16 -20.77 53.92
N VAL A 16 -35.08 -21.73 53.90
CA VAL A 16 -36.28 -21.70 53.04
C VAL A 16 -37.36 -20.79 53.63
N GLY A 17 -37.54 -20.78 54.95
CA GLY A 17 -38.64 -20.13 55.66
C GLY A 17 -39.47 -21.15 56.44
N GLU A 18 -39.93 -20.77 57.64
CA GLU A 18 -40.68 -21.67 58.53
C GLU A 18 -42.05 -22.06 57.96
N ASP A 19 -42.53 -21.30 56.98
CA ASP A 19 -43.88 -21.39 56.42
C ASP A 19 -43.96 -22.30 55.18
N VAL A 20 -42.83 -22.86 54.75
CA VAL A 20 -42.71 -23.57 53.46
C VAL A 20 -42.29 -25.02 53.71
N PRO A 21 -43.15 -26.00 53.38
CA PRO A 21 -42.81 -27.41 53.54
C PRO A 21 -41.60 -27.79 52.67
N LEU A 22 -40.57 -28.42 53.27
CA LEU A 22 -39.39 -28.87 52.54
C LEU A 22 -39.71 -29.85 51.40
N ALA A 23 -40.79 -30.62 51.53
CA ALA A 23 -41.28 -31.51 50.47
C ALA A 23 -41.62 -30.75 49.18
N ARG A 24 -42.12 -29.51 49.29
CA ARG A 24 -42.42 -28.65 48.13
C ARG A 24 -41.15 -28.16 47.47
N VAL A 25 -40.11 -27.84 48.25
CA VAL A 25 -38.82 -27.33 47.73
C VAL A 25 -38.05 -28.42 47.00
N LEU A 26 -38.20 -29.67 47.45
CA LEU A 26 -37.54 -30.83 46.86
C LEU A 26 -38.27 -31.36 45.61
N ASP A 27 -39.48 -30.88 45.33
CA ASP A 27 -40.24 -31.24 44.13
C ASP A 27 -39.70 -30.46 42.91
N GLU A 28 -39.18 -31.20 41.93
CA GLU A 28 -38.48 -30.67 40.74
C GLU A 28 -39.39 -29.86 39.80
N GLY A 29 -40.71 -29.84 40.05
CA GLY A 29 -41.71 -29.03 39.34
C GLY A 29 -42.26 -27.85 40.13
N SER A 30 -41.72 -27.52 41.31
CA SER A 30 -42.27 -26.46 42.16
C SER A 30 -41.84 -25.05 41.72
N ASP A 31 -42.77 -24.08 41.76
CA ASP A 31 -42.49 -22.65 41.51
C ASP A 31 -41.68 -21.96 42.62
N TRP A 32 -41.05 -22.73 43.50
CA TRP A 32 -40.35 -22.19 44.66
C TRP A 32 -39.00 -21.55 44.24
N LYS A 33 -39.02 -20.23 44.06
CA LYS A 33 -37.82 -19.40 43.92
C LYS A 33 -37.31 -19.10 45.33
N GLY A 34 -36.11 -19.56 45.69
CA GLY A 34 -35.62 -19.56 47.07
C GLY A 34 -35.76 -18.22 47.82
N ARG A 35 -35.76 -18.26 49.16
CA ARG A 35 -35.97 -17.07 50.03
C ARG A 35 -35.06 -15.89 49.68
N ARG A 36 -33.81 -16.15 49.31
CA ARG A 36 -32.87 -15.12 48.85
C ARG A 36 -33.40 -14.36 47.63
N GLU A 37 -33.91 -15.07 46.62
CA GLU A 37 -34.46 -14.46 45.41
C GLU A 37 -35.75 -13.71 45.71
N GLN A 38 -36.63 -14.27 46.56
CA GLN A 38 -37.84 -13.58 47.01
C GLN A 38 -37.51 -12.28 47.75
N VAL A 39 -36.54 -12.30 48.67
CA VAL A 39 -36.09 -11.10 49.39
C VAL A 39 -35.50 -10.08 48.42
N ILE A 40 -34.78 -10.50 47.38
CA ILE A 40 -34.27 -9.60 46.34
C ILE A 40 -35.44 -8.98 45.55
N ALA A 41 -36.40 -9.79 45.10
CA ALA A 41 -37.57 -9.32 44.36
C ALA A 41 -38.44 -8.35 45.19
N LEU A 42 -38.67 -8.67 46.47
CA LEU A 42 -39.40 -7.80 47.39
C LEU A 42 -38.64 -6.50 47.67
N LYS A 43 -37.32 -6.56 47.87
CA LYS A 43 -36.50 -5.35 48.02
C LYS A 43 -36.60 -4.45 46.79
N GLU A 44 -36.61 -5.03 45.60
CA GLU A 44 -36.76 -4.31 44.34
C GLU A 44 -38.16 -3.70 44.20
N GLN A 45 -39.22 -4.43 44.52
CA GLN A 45 -40.59 -3.90 44.53
C GLN A 45 -40.75 -2.75 45.55
N VAL A 46 -40.21 -2.91 46.76
CA VAL A 46 -40.23 -1.85 47.78
C VAL A 46 -39.44 -0.62 47.31
N ARG A 47 -38.31 -0.81 46.63
CA ARG A 47 -37.53 0.28 46.04
C ARG A 47 -38.32 1.02 44.96
N GLN A 48 -38.98 0.30 44.06
CA GLN A 48 -39.82 0.87 43.00
C GLN A 48 -41.01 1.64 43.57
N LEU A 49 -41.70 1.09 44.57
CA LEU A 49 -42.82 1.75 45.25
C LEU A 49 -42.37 3.03 45.97
N LYS A 50 -41.23 2.99 46.67
CA LYS A 50 -40.67 4.19 47.32
C LYS A 50 -40.30 5.27 46.30
N MET A 51 -39.68 4.89 45.18
CA MET A 51 -39.39 5.82 44.08
C MET A 51 -40.66 6.43 43.48
N ALA A 52 -41.70 5.63 43.25
CA ALA A 52 -42.99 6.09 42.72
C ALA A 52 -43.73 7.05 43.68
N GLN A 53 -43.49 6.89 44.99
CA GLN A 53 -44.01 7.78 46.04
C GLN A 53 -43.11 9.00 46.30
N GLY A 54 -42.04 9.19 45.52
CA GLY A 54 -41.10 10.30 45.70
C GLY A 54 -40.24 10.20 46.96
N ILE A 55 -40.23 9.04 47.62
CA ILE A 55 -39.40 8.78 48.80
C ILE A 55 -37.98 8.48 48.30
N PRO A 56 -36.97 9.29 48.65
CA PRO A 56 -35.60 9.04 48.25
C PRO A 56 -35.13 7.72 48.86
N VAL A 57 -34.78 6.75 48.00
CA VAL A 57 -34.21 5.49 48.43
C VAL A 57 -32.69 5.66 48.47
N PRO A 58 -32.05 5.56 49.65
CA PRO A 58 -30.60 5.64 49.74
C PRO A 58 -29.99 4.46 48.99
N GLU A 59 -29.01 4.74 48.13
CA GLU A 59 -28.26 3.70 47.45
C GLU A 59 -27.58 2.78 48.46
N SER A 60 -27.63 1.47 48.20
CA SER A 60 -26.87 0.54 49.01
C SER A 60 -25.37 0.79 48.82
N ARG A 61 -24.58 0.70 49.90
CA ARG A 61 -23.11 0.77 49.83
C ARG A 61 -22.54 -0.19 48.77
N ASN A 62 -23.21 -1.33 48.56
CA ASN A 62 -22.83 -2.32 47.56
C ASN A 62 -23.14 -1.88 46.12
N GLU A 63 -24.24 -1.13 45.90
CA GLU A 63 -24.57 -0.58 44.58
C GLU A 63 -23.61 0.54 44.18
N ALA A 64 -23.29 1.44 45.11
CA ALA A 64 -22.30 2.50 44.86
C ALA A 64 -20.91 1.92 44.53
N ALA A 65 -20.51 0.87 45.26
CA ALA A 65 -19.26 0.15 44.99
C ALA A 65 -19.29 -0.55 43.61
N ALA A 66 -20.39 -1.20 43.25
CA ALA A 66 -20.57 -1.84 41.95
C ALA A 66 -20.54 -0.84 40.79
N LYS A 67 -21.24 0.30 40.92
CA LYS A 67 -21.21 1.39 39.92
C LYS A 67 -19.79 1.93 39.71
N LYS A 68 -19.04 2.15 40.79
CA LYS A 68 -17.64 2.60 40.70
C LYS A 68 -16.74 1.56 40.03
N ALA A 69 -16.93 0.27 40.33
CA ALA A 69 -16.18 -0.81 39.68
C ALA A 69 -16.49 -0.90 38.19
N ILE A 70 -17.77 -0.83 37.80
CA ILE A 70 -18.20 -0.82 36.39
C ILE A 70 -17.64 0.41 35.67
N GLY A 71 -17.69 1.59 36.30
CA GLY A 71 -17.08 2.81 35.76
C GLY A 71 -15.59 2.65 35.48
N LYS A 72 -14.84 2.09 36.44
CA LYS A 72 -13.41 1.81 36.25
C LYS A 72 -13.15 0.81 35.12
N ILE A 73 -13.93 -0.28 35.04
CA ILE A 73 -13.81 -1.26 33.96
C ILE A 73 -14.10 -0.62 32.60
N SER A 74 -15.15 0.21 32.51
CA SER A 74 -15.51 0.89 31.26
C SER A 74 -14.43 1.89 30.81
N SER A 75 -13.87 2.65 31.75
CA SER A 75 -12.77 3.59 31.49
C SER A 75 -11.52 2.87 31.02
N ASN A 76 -11.13 1.77 31.68
CA ASN A 76 -9.98 0.97 31.28
C ASN A 76 -10.18 0.35 29.90
N ARG A 77 -11.36 -0.21 29.64
CA ARG A 77 -11.72 -0.76 28.33
C ARG A 77 -11.66 0.30 27.24
N SER A 78 -12.14 1.52 27.50
CA SER A 78 -12.04 2.64 26.56
C SER A 78 -10.59 2.99 26.26
N ALA A 79 -9.74 3.09 27.29
CA ALA A 79 -8.32 3.40 27.14
C ALA A 79 -7.56 2.31 26.36
N GLU A 80 -7.87 1.03 26.62
CA GLU A 80 -7.29 -0.09 25.87
C GLU A 80 -7.71 -0.09 24.40
N VAL A 81 -8.99 0.18 24.12
CA VAL A 81 -9.49 0.29 22.74
C VAL A 81 -8.82 1.43 22.01
N GLU A 82 -8.67 2.60 22.65
CA GLU A 82 -7.98 3.75 22.06
C GLU A 82 -6.51 3.46 21.79
N LYS A 83 -5.82 2.81 22.75
CA LYS A 83 -4.44 2.36 22.58
C LYS A 83 -4.27 1.40 21.39
N LEU A 84 -5.09 0.35 21.33
CA LEU A 84 -5.05 -0.63 20.24
C LEU A 84 -5.42 0.00 18.89
N ALA A 85 -6.36 0.94 18.87
CA ALA A 85 -6.69 1.69 17.66
C ALA A 85 -5.51 2.54 17.18
N GLY A 86 -4.79 3.17 18.10
CA GLY A 86 -3.56 3.92 17.80
C GLY A 86 -2.44 3.03 17.26
N GLU A 87 -2.19 1.88 17.89
CA GLU A 87 -1.21 0.89 17.44
C GLU A 87 -1.56 0.35 16.04
N LEU A 88 -2.84 0.03 15.78
CA LEU A 88 -3.29 -0.40 14.46
C LEU A 88 -3.12 0.69 13.40
N ALA A 89 -3.38 1.95 13.74
CA ALA A 89 -3.18 3.06 12.82
C ALA A 89 -1.69 3.26 12.47
N ALA A 90 -0.81 3.19 13.47
CA ALA A 90 0.64 3.28 13.28
C ALA A 90 1.16 2.15 12.39
N VAL A 91 0.79 0.90 12.69
CA VAL A 91 1.22 -0.27 11.89
C VAL A 91 0.71 -0.19 10.45
N ARG A 92 -0.51 0.32 10.23
CA ARG A 92 -1.04 0.54 8.88
C ARG A 92 -0.25 1.60 8.12
N ALA A 93 0.10 2.72 8.76
CA ALA A 93 0.90 3.78 8.15
C ALA A 93 2.31 3.28 7.80
N ASP A 94 2.93 2.49 8.68
CA ASP A 94 4.22 1.86 8.42
C ASP A 94 4.15 0.86 7.27
N PHE A 95 3.09 0.03 7.23
CA PHE A 95 2.85 -0.89 6.12
C PHE A 95 2.73 -0.15 4.80
N GLU A 96 1.92 0.91 4.73
CA GLU A 96 1.76 1.73 3.54
C GLU A 96 3.10 2.36 3.09
N SER A 97 3.87 2.92 4.04
CA SER A 97 5.22 3.44 3.78
C SER A 97 6.16 2.38 3.19
N MET A 98 6.13 1.15 3.73
CA MET A 98 6.94 0.04 3.23
C MET A 98 6.49 -0.45 1.86
N THR A 99 5.19 -0.50 1.59
CA THR A 99 4.69 -0.86 0.25
C THR A 99 5.11 0.17 -0.81
N SER A 100 5.08 1.46 -0.47
CA SER A 100 5.54 2.53 -1.37
C SER A 100 7.03 2.43 -1.67
N LYS A 101 7.87 2.20 -0.64
CA LYS A 101 9.31 1.96 -0.80
C LYS A 101 9.59 0.72 -1.64
N TYR A 102 8.83 -0.35 -1.44
CA TYR A 102 8.97 -1.59 -2.19
C TYR A 102 8.59 -1.40 -3.67
N ALA A 103 7.48 -0.71 -3.96
CA ALA A 103 7.08 -0.37 -5.33
C ALA A 103 8.16 0.48 -6.03
N SER A 104 8.74 1.44 -5.31
CA SER A 104 9.84 2.28 -5.80
C SER A 104 11.09 1.44 -6.10
N ALA A 105 11.46 0.53 -5.20
CA ALA A 105 12.58 -0.39 -5.42
C ALA A 105 12.35 -1.33 -6.62
N ILE A 106 11.14 -1.84 -6.81
CA ILE A 106 10.77 -2.63 -8.00
C ILE A 106 10.95 -1.81 -9.27
N SER A 107 10.46 -0.57 -9.31
CA SER A 107 10.59 0.30 -10.48
C SER A 107 12.07 0.57 -10.81
N ARG A 108 12.89 0.85 -9.80
CA ARG A 108 14.33 1.04 -9.95
C ARG A 108 15.01 -0.22 -10.48
N ARG A 109 14.66 -1.40 -9.94
CA ARG A 109 15.20 -2.68 -10.41
C ARG A 109 14.90 -2.88 -11.88
N LYS A 110 13.66 -2.63 -12.33
CA LYS A 110 13.26 -2.75 -13.74
C LYS A 110 14.07 -1.82 -14.65
N VAL A 111 14.27 -0.57 -14.23
CA VAL A 111 15.10 0.40 -15.00
C VAL A 111 16.54 -0.08 -15.09
N LEU A 112 17.13 -0.52 -13.98
CA LEU A 112 18.50 -1.04 -13.95
C LEU A 112 18.66 -2.31 -14.81
N GLU A 113 17.67 -3.21 -14.78
CA GLU A 113 17.66 -4.41 -15.64
C GLU A 113 17.62 -4.04 -17.13
N ALA A 114 16.82 -3.03 -17.51
CA ALA A 114 16.75 -2.53 -18.87
C ALA A 114 18.05 -1.83 -19.31
N GLU A 115 18.64 -1.01 -18.44
CA GLU A 115 19.94 -0.38 -18.69
C GLU A 115 21.03 -1.42 -18.88
N LEU A 116 21.08 -2.44 -18.04
CA LEU A 116 22.04 -3.53 -18.12
C LEU A 116 21.88 -4.32 -19.43
N SER A 117 20.65 -4.58 -19.88
CA SER A 117 20.39 -5.20 -21.19
C SER A 117 20.94 -4.32 -22.32
N ASN A 118 20.61 -3.03 -22.32
CA ASN A 118 21.09 -2.09 -23.32
C ASN A 118 22.63 -1.98 -23.34
N PHE A 119 23.29 -2.05 -22.18
CA PHE A 119 24.76 -2.09 -22.12
C PHE A 119 25.33 -3.37 -22.72
N LYS A 120 24.69 -4.53 -22.46
CA LYS A 120 25.10 -5.80 -23.10
C LYS A 120 24.98 -5.71 -24.62
N ASP A 121 23.88 -5.17 -25.14
CA ASP A 121 23.67 -5.00 -26.58
C ASP A 121 24.74 -4.10 -27.20
N LYS A 122 25.08 -2.98 -26.54
CA LYS A 122 26.18 -2.10 -26.98
C LYS A 122 27.53 -2.81 -26.99
N VAL A 123 27.83 -3.60 -25.97
CA VAL A 123 29.08 -4.39 -25.91
C VAL A 123 29.13 -5.39 -27.07
N THR A 124 28.03 -6.09 -27.35
CA THR A 124 27.94 -7.02 -28.49
C THR A 124 28.24 -6.31 -29.81
N VAL A 125 27.65 -5.14 -30.06
CA VAL A 125 27.93 -4.35 -31.28
C VAL A 125 29.39 -3.91 -31.37
N ILE A 126 30.01 -3.52 -30.26
CA ILE A 126 31.43 -3.14 -30.24
C ILE A 126 32.31 -4.35 -30.55
N LEU A 127 31.98 -5.52 -30.00
CA LEU A 127 32.70 -6.76 -30.30
C LEU A 127 32.57 -7.14 -31.78
N GLU A 128 31.37 -7.05 -32.35
CA GLU A 128 31.15 -7.28 -33.79
C GLU A 128 31.97 -6.33 -34.66
N LYS A 129 32.03 -5.04 -34.29
CA LYS A 129 32.86 -4.05 -34.98
C LYS A 129 34.35 -4.39 -34.88
N SER A 130 34.85 -4.73 -33.69
CA SER A 130 36.25 -5.14 -33.50
C SER A 130 36.60 -6.34 -34.36
N VAL A 131 35.73 -7.34 -34.43
CA VAL A 131 35.93 -8.53 -35.28
C VAL A 131 35.94 -8.14 -36.76
N ASN A 132 35.09 -7.20 -37.18
CA ASN A 132 35.08 -6.71 -38.55
C ASN A 132 36.35 -5.91 -38.89
N ASP A 133 36.82 -5.07 -37.96
CA ASP A 133 38.06 -4.32 -38.10
C ASP A 133 39.27 -5.27 -38.19
N ASP A 134 39.31 -6.34 -37.39
CA ASP A 134 40.35 -7.37 -37.47
C ASP A 134 40.38 -8.06 -38.83
N LYS A 135 39.21 -8.38 -39.41
CA LYS A 135 39.09 -8.94 -40.76
C LYS A 135 39.60 -7.97 -41.82
N LEU A 136 39.23 -6.70 -41.72
CA LEU A 136 39.70 -5.65 -42.62
C LEU A 136 41.23 -5.48 -42.55
N ILE A 137 41.78 -5.43 -41.33
CA ILE A 137 43.22 -5.37 -41.10
C ILE A 137 43.93 -6.59 -41.71
N ALA A 138 43.37 -7.79 -41.55
CA ALA A 138 43.92 -9.00 -42.15
C ALA A 138 43.93 -8.94 -43.70
N ALA A 139 42.84 -8.47 -44.32
CA ALA A 139 42.74 -8.30 -45.77
C ALA A 139 43.75 -7.26 -46.30
N LEU A 140 43.84 -6.10 -45.66
CA LEU A 140 44.79 -5.05 -46.04
C LEU A 140 46.24 -5.51 -45.86
N ARG A 141 46.56 -6.24 -44.78
CA ARG A 141 47.88 -6.84 -44.59
C ARG A 141 48.21 -7.84 -45.69
N ALA A 142 47.24 -8.64 -46.14
CA ALA A 142 47.43 -9.57 -47.25
C ALA A 142 47.72 -8.82 -48.57
N GLU A 143 46.96 -7.77 -48.89
CA GLU A 143 47.17 -6.95 -50.08
C GLU A 143 48.54 -6.25 -50.07
N VAL A 144 48.91 -5.61 -48.96
CA VAL A 144 50.23 -4.98 -48.80
C VAL A 144 51.35 -6.01 -48.97
N ASN A 145 51.17 -7.24 -48.48
CA ASN A 145 52.15 -8.31 -48.66
C ASN A 145 52.24 -8.76 -50.12
N SER A 146 51.13 -8.85 -50.85
CA SER A 146 51.11 -9.18 -52.28
C SER A 146 51.81 -8.10 -53.11
N LEU A 147 51.51 -6.82 -52.85
CA LEU A 147 52.16 -5.68 -53.51
C LEU A 147 53.66 -5.62 -53.21
N ARG A 148 54.06 -5.87 -51.96
CA ARG A 148 55.48 -5.92 -51.56
C ARG A 148 56.26 -7.07 -52.19
N LYS A 149 55.61 -8.20 -52.45
CA LYS A 149 56.24 -9.36 -53.11
C LYS A 149 56.38 -9.18 -54.62
N GLY A 150 55.92 -8.07 -55.19
CA GLY A 150 56.07 -7.78 -56.62
C GLY A 150 55.21 -8.66 -57.52
N ASP A 151 54.15 -9.27 -57.00
CA ASP A 151 53.20 -10.02 -57.81
C ASP A 151 52.32 -9.04 -58.59
N LYS A 152 52.39 -9.13 -59.92
CA LYS A 152 51.46 -8.44 -60.81
C LYS A 152 50.04 -8.86 -60.46
N LEU A 153 49.13 -7.89 -60.36
CA LEU A 153 47.70 -8.14 -60.20
C LEU A 153 47.21 -9.16 -61.24
N PRO A 154 46.30 -10.09 -60.91
CA PRO A 154 45.54 -10.79 -61.93
C PRO A 154 44.64 -9.78 -62.66
N ASP A 155 44.70 -9.82 -63.99
CA ASP A 155 43.90 -9.00 -64.90
C ASP A 155 42.40 -9.09 -64.57
N HIS A 156 41.84 -8.01 -64.04
CA HIS A 156 40.41 -7.74 -64.16
C HIS A 156 40.16 -7.13 -65.54
N PRO A 157 39.21 -7.65 -66.35
CA PRO A 157 38.94 -7.10 -67.67
C PRO A 157 38.45 -5.65 -67.54
N ALA A 158 39.16 -4.77 -68.24
CA ALA A 158 38.87 -3.35 -68.35
C ALA A 158 37.42 -3.10 -68.81
N SER A 159 36.58 -2.65 -67.87
CA SER A 159 35.29 -2.04 -68.14
C SER A 159 35.46 -0.53 -68.14
N SER A 160 35.64 0.01 -69.35
CA SER A 160 35.26 1.35 -69.82
C SER A 160 35.24 2.48 -68.79
N GLY A 161 36.21 3.39 -68.93
CA GLY A 161 36.20 4.67 -68.24
C GLY A 161 34.89 5.43 -68.46
N ARG A 162 34.32 5.92 -67.36
CA ARG A 162 33.30 6.96 -67.37
C ARG A 162 33.65 7.96 -66.28
N SER A 163 34.16 9.10 -66.74
CA SER A 163 34.32 10.32 -65.96
C SER A 163 33.01 10.65 -65.26
N ILE A 164 33.00 10.66 -63.93
CA ILE A 164 31.85 11.11 -63.15
C ILE A 164 32.12 12.57 -62.78
N ASN A 165 31.54 13.43 -63.61
CA ASN A 165 31.32 14.83 -63.33
C ASN A 165 30.59 14.99 -61.99
N ALA A 166 31.14 15.83 -61.12
CA ALA A 166 30.42 16.41 -60.00
C ALA A 166 29.25 17.23 -60.56
N GLY A 167 28.02 16.77 -60.35
CA GLY A 167 26.81 17.48 -60.75
C GLY A 167 25.75 16.61 -61.41
N SER A 168 25.21 15.63 -60.68
CA SER A 168 23.86 15.14 -60.96
C SER A 168 23.11 15.01 -59.65
N ALA A 169 22.25 16.00 -59.37
CA ALA A 169 21.11 15.79 -58.49
C ALA A 169 20.39 14.54 -58.99
N GLY A 170 20.36 13.49 -58.16
CA GLY A 170 19.77 12.21 -58.51
C GLY A 170 18.33 12.42 -58.94
N VAL A 171 18.06 12.15 -60.22
CA VAL A 171 16.72 11.85 -60.69
C VAL A 171 16.33 10.58 -59.94
N MET A 172 15.47 10.73 -58.94
CA MET A 172 14.93 9.63 -58.16
C MET A 172 14.16 8.72 -59.12
N ASP A 173 14.49 7.42 -59.17
CA ASP A 173 13.84 6.47 -60.08
C ASP A 173 12.31 6.54 -59.91
N GLU A 174 11.55 6.60 -61.01
CA GLU A 174 10.09 6.79 -61.02
C GLU A 174 9.36 5.77 -60.12
N GLU A 175 9.86 4.53 -60.04
CA GLU A 175 9.36 3.49 -59.13
C GLU A 175 9.56 3.88 -57.66
N THR A 176 10.72 4.40 -57.29
CA THR A 176 11.00 4.85 -55.91
C THR A 176 10.15 6.07 -55.54
N TRP A 177 9.84 6.94 -56.50
CA TRP A 177 8.93 8.07 -56.29
C TRP A 177 7.49 7.58 -56.04
N GLN A 178 7.02 6.63 -56.84
CA GLN A 178 5.70 6.01 -56.67
C GLN A 178 5.58 5.26 -55.33
N GLU A 179 6.62 4.54 -54.94
CA GLU A 179 6.69 3.90 -53.62
C GLU A 179 6.64 4.92 -52.49
N LEU A 180 7.39 6.03 -52.60
CA LEU A 180 7.39 7.09 -51.60
C LEU A 180 6.00 7.74 -51.47
N VAL A 181 5.32 7.97 -52.59
CA VAL A 181 3.95 8.50 -52.61
C VAL A 181 2.98 7.49 -51.99
N GLY A 182 3.13 6.20 -52.29
CA GLY A 182 2.33 5.11 -51.70
C GLY A 182 2.56 4.94 -50.19
N LEU A 183 3.79 5.12 -49.71
CA LEU A 183 4.14 5.13 -48.30
C LEU A 183 3.54 6.35 -47.59
N ARG A 184 3.66 7.55 -48.18
CA ARG A 184 3.06 8.77 -47.63
C ARG A 184 1.53 8.68 -47.52
N ARG A 185 0.88 8.04 -48.49
CA ARG A 185 -0.56 7.79 -48.44
C ARG A 185 -0.94 6.86 -47.28
N ARG A 186 -0.21 5.74 -47.12
CA ARG A 186 -0.42 4.80 -46.01
C ARG A 186 -0.17 5.44 -44.64
N VAL A 187 0.85 6.29 -44.51
CA VAL A 187 1.10 7.07 -43.29
C VAL A 187 -0.09 7.96 -42.95
N ARG A 188 -0.63 8.71 -43.92
CA ARG A 188 -1.81 9.56 -43.71
C ARG A 188 -3.05 8.75 -43.31
N GLU A 189 -3.23 7.57 -43.90
CA GLU A 189 -4.33 6.67 -43.54
C GLU A 189 -4.19 6.18 -42.09
N LEU A 190 -2.98 5.79 -41.67
CA LEU A 190 -2.68 5.38 -40.29
C LEU A 190 -2.84 6.53 -39.30
N GLU A 191 -2.37 7.73 -39.63
CA GLU A 191 -2.58 8.95 -38.83
C GLU A 191 -4.08 9.20 -38.62
N GLY A 192 -4.90 9.09 -39.67
CA GLY A 192 -6.35 9.21 -39.53
C GLY A 192 -6.99 8.08 -38.71
N HIS A 193 -6.41 6.87 -38.68
CA HIS A 193 -6.84 5.82 -37.75
C HIS A 193 -6.51 6.16 -36.30
N ILE A 194 -5.32 6.73 -36.06
CA ILE A 194 -4.89 7.18 -34.73
C ILE A 194 -5.81 8.31 -34.25
N ASP A 195 -6.08 9.33 -35.07
CA ASP A 195 -6.99 10.43 -34.71
C ASP A 195 -8.40 9.93 -34.33
N ARG A 196 -8.93 8.96 -35.08
CA ARG A 196 -10.22 8.32 -34.75
C ARG A 196 -10.16 7.58 -33.42
N GLN A 197 -9.10 6.82 -33.18
CA GLN A 197 -8.90 6.11 -31.92
C GLN A 197 -8.76 7.08 -30.74
N GLU A 198 -8.02 8.18 -30.91
CA GLU A 198 -7.88 9.23 -29.91
C GLU A 198 -9.22 9.90 -29.60
N GLN A 199 -10.05 10.19 -30.62
CA GLN A 199 -11.40 10.70 -30.40
C GLN A 199 -12.29 9.71 -29.65
N ILE A 200 -12.19 8.41 -29.94
CA ILE A 200 -12.91 7.36 -29.21
C ILE A 200 -12.43 7.30 -27.75
N VAL A 201 -11.12 7.34 -27.51
CA VAL A 201 -10.55 7.35 -26.15
C VAL A 201 -10.98 8.59 -25.38
N LEU A 202 -10.99 9.77 -26.01
CA LEU A 202 -11.48 11.00 -25.41
C LEU A 202 -12.98 10.93 -25.09
N ALA A 203 -13.79 10.37 -25.99
CA ALA A 203 -15.22 10.16 -25.76
C ALA A 203 -15.49 9.13 -24.66
N LEU A 204 -14.71 8.04 -24.59
CA LEU A 204 -14.79 7.04 -23.53
C LEU A 204 -14.30 7.58 -22.18
N SER A 205 -13.26 8.40 -22.16
CA SER A 205 -12.80 9.09 -20.95
C SER A 205 -13.85 10.08 -20.43
N ARG A 206 -14.48 10.86 -21.32
CA ARG A 206 -15.60 11.75 -20.96
C ARG A 206 -16.87 10.99 -20.55
N GLY A 207 -17.19 9.89 -21.23
CA GLY A 207 -18.35 9.04 -20.91
C GLY A 207 -18.17 8.24 -19.62
N SER A 208 -16.97 7.74 -19.36
CA SER A 208 -16.63 7.08 -18.10
C SER A 208 -16.57 8.05 -16.92
N GLY A 209 -16.28 9.34 -17.16
CA GLY A 209 -16.41 10.40 -16.16
C GLY A 209 -17.85 10.83 -15.85
N ALA A 210 -18.81 10.60 -16.77
CA ALA A 210 -20.22 10.98 -16.59
C ALA A 210 -21.13 9.84 -16.08
N ALA A 211 -20.75 8.57 -16.30
CA ALA A 211 -21.51 7.40 -15.84
C ALA A 211 -21.04 6.79 -14.50
N GLY A 212 -19.97 7.33 -13.90
CA GLY A 212 -19.43 6.91 -12.59
C GLY A 212 -19.82 7.80 -11.41
N GLY A 213 -20.80 8.69 -11.57
CA GLY A 213 -21.21 9.69 -10.57
C GLY A 213 -22.30 9.23 -9.61
N ALA A 214 -22.09 8.14 -8.86
CA ALA A 214 -22.83 7.83 -7.63
C ALA A 214 -22.08 6.77 -6.81
N GLY A 215 -21.09 7.20 -6.02
CA GLY A 215 -20.43 6.30 -5.07
C GLY A 215 -19.06 6.78 -4.60
N SER A 216 -19.07 7.59 -3.54
CA SER A 216 -18.01 7.77 -2.54
C SER A 216 -16.53 7.61 -2.94
N GLY A 217 -15.77 8.70 -2.83
CA GLY A 217 -14.36 8.59 -2.47
C GLY A 217 -13.44 9.59 -3.15
N SER A 218 -13.09 10.63 -2.39
CA SER A 218 -11.77 11.28 -2.37
C SER A 218 -11.18 11.75 -3.71
N GLN A 219 -11.29 13.06 -3.96
CA GLN A 219 -10.25 13.74 -4.73
C GLN A 219 -9.77 14.99 -4.01
N ALA A 220 -8.45 15.03 -3.94
CA ALA A 220 -7.59 16.05 -3.39
C ALA A 220 -7.74 17.41 -4.10
N PRO A 221 -7.32 18.49 -3.43
CA PRO A 221 -7.36 19.87 -3.91
C PRO A 221 -6.12 20.21 -4.79
N PRO A 222 -6.00 21.44 -5.32
CA PRO A 222 -5.34 21.76 -6.58
C PRO A 222 -3.83 22.00 -6.48
N SER A 223 -3.20 21.92 -7.64
CA SER A 223 -1.80 22.22 -7.93
C SER A 223 -1.39 23.68 -7.64
N ALA A 224 -0.35 23.85 -6.81
CA ALA A 224 0.52 25.04 -6.70
C ALA A 224 1.87 24.63 -6.02
N PRO A 225 2.97 25.43 -6.12
CA PRO A 225 4.32 24.95 -6.42
C PRO A 225 5.12 24.38 -5.23
N VAL A 226 5.74 23.21 -5.43
CA VAL A 226 6.65 22.57 -4.48
C VAL A 226 8.08 23.05 -4.74
N ARG A 227 8.51 24.15 -4.10
CA ARG A 227 9.94 24.46 -3.97
C ARG A 227 10.38 25.05 -2.62
N ALA A 228 9.45 25.32 -1.69
CA ALA A 228 9.78 25.90 -0.38
C ALA A 228 9.88 24.88 0.78
N SER A 229 9.28 23.68 0.65
CA SER A 229 9.14 22.76 1.79
C SER A 229 10.35 21.86 2.06
N VAL A 230 11.32 21.78 1.14
CA VAL A 230 12.52 20.93 1.32
C VAL A 230 13.50 21.59 2.30
N HIS A 231 13.61 22.92 2.30
CA HIS A 231 14.52 23.64 3.18
C HIS A 231 14.12 23.59 4.66
N HIS A 232 12.83 23.61 4.99
CA HIS A 232 12.39 23.62 6.39
C HIS A 232 12.65 22.29 7.12
N LYS A 233 12.55 21.15 6.41
CA LYS A 233 12.87 19.83 6.99
C LYS A 233 14.37 19.63 7.16
N ASP A 234 15.18 20.15 6.23
CA ASP A 234 16.64 20.14 6.35
C ASP A 234 17.13 21.06 7.48
N GLU A 235 16.45 22.18 7.73
CA GLU A 235 16.78 23.13 8.78
C GLU A 235 16.45 22.58 10.18
N LEU A 236 15.30 21.92 10.35
CA LEU A 236 14.95 21.22 11.58
C LEU A 236 15.88 20.04 11.88
N ALA A 237 16.29 19.29 10.85
CA ALA A 237 17.25 18.20 11.00
C ALA A 237 18.64 18.72 11.43
N ARG A 238 19.05 19.89 10.91
CA ARG A 238 20.30 20.56 11.31
C ARG A 238 20.23 21.08 12.75
N GLU A 239 19.12 21.65 13.18
CA GLU A 239 18.92 22.08 14.57
C GLU A 239 18.96 20.91 15.56
N GLN A 240 18.34 19.77 15.21
CA GLN A 240 18.38 18.57 16.06
C GLN A 240 19.80 18.01 16.19
N ILE A 241 20.58 18.00 15.11
CA ILE A 241 21.98 17.55 15.14
C ILE A 241 22.86 18.50 15.98
N MET A 242 22.61 19.81 15.91
CA MET A 242 23.35 20.79 16.73
C MET A 242 23.04 20.62 18.23
N ARG A 243 21.76 20.41 18.60
CA ARG A 243 21.38 20.15 20.00
C ARG A 243 22.00 18.89 20.56
N LEU A 244 22.08 17.81 19.77
CA LEU A 244 22.73 16.57 20.21
C LEU A 244 24.23 16.77 20.47
N ARG A 245 24.92 17.55 19.62
CA ARG A 245 26.33 17.89 19.81
C ARG A 245 26.61 18.85 20.97
N GLU A 246 25.63 19.65 21.36
CA GLU A 246 25.71 20.50 22.56
C GLU A 246 25.54 19.67 23.84
N ILE A 247 24.62 18.69 23.83
CA ILE A 247 24.43 17.76 24.93
C ILE A 247 25.67 16.87 25.13
N GLU A 248 26.28 16.37 24.05
CA GLU A 248 27.53 15.59 24.12
C GLU A 248 28.71 16.42 24.66
N ARG A 249 28.78 17.71 24.33
CA ARG A 249 29.81 18.61 24.89
C ARG A 249 29.54 18.98 26.35
N ALA A 250 28.28 19.10 26.76
CA ALA A 250 27.91 19.39 28.14
C ALA A 250 28.02 18.16 29.07
N GLY A 251 27.88 16.96 28.54
CA GLY A 251 28.03 15.70 29.28
C GLY A 251 29.47 15.18 29.39
N GLY A 252 30.43 15.82 28.71
CA GLY A 252 31.84 15.40 28.67
C GLY A 252 32.74 16.05 29.73
N THR A 253 32.22 16.89 30.61
CA THR A 253 32.95 17.42 31.77
C THR A 253 32.41 16.80 33.05
N SER A 254 32.83 15.56 33.33
CA SER A 254 32.78 15.00 34.67
C SER A 254 33.92 14.01 34.87
#